data_AF-A0A9P5U758-F1
#
_entry.id   AF-A0A9P5U758-F1
#
_cell.length_a   1.000
_cell.length_b   1.000
_cell.length_c   1.000
_cell.angle_alpha   90.00
_cell.angle_beta   90.00
_cell.angle_gamma   90.00
#
_symmetry.space_group_name_H-M   'P 1'
#
loop_
_entity.id
_entity.type
_entity.pdbx_description
1 polymer ?
#
loop_
_entity_poly.entity_id
_entity_poly.type
_entity_poly.pdbx_seq_one_letter_code
_entity_poly.pdbx_strand_id
1 'polypeptide(L)'
;MSEILTETCIPLMPPKQPKHYLPLSPPHRTDILDNKPPEVVDIALFVLQRLSVKLIEWQGLAHRRMNVPILLRDYSYLVPDTQVLQASKVLSQLGLPLEDPSTHVISISGDFDSRGEYYRITRHTSPFLLQYIVIYPQSFATISDAELEETTPSHILSPCCSKVFVPTVPAIYASIMRMMLNYPQHSPTMYQLQSDLSELIGYHLLGLSGAMLARTKRRSGK
;
A
#
# COMPACT_ATOMS: atom_id res chain seq x y z
N MET A 1 -92.34 -2.17 -39.40
CA MET A 1 -91.57 -1.26 -38.54
C MET A 1 -91.29 -2.04 -37.26
N SER A 2 -90.43 -3.07 -37.25
CA SER A 2 -89.00 -3.08 -37.56
C SER A 2 -88.22 -2.18 -36.61
N GLU A 3 -87.63 -2.74 -35.54
CA GLU A 3 -86.17 -2.78 -35.36
C GLU A 3 -85.77 -3.65 -34.16
N ILE A 4 -84.72 -4.42 -34.39
CA ILE A 4 -84.12 -5.48 -33.57
C ILE A 4 -82.84 -4.89 -32.99
N LEU A 5 -82.63 -4.98 -31.68
CA LEU A 5 -81.33 -4.66 -31.06
C LEU A 5 -80.59 -5.97 -30.75
N THR A 6 -79.49 -6.15 -31.48
CA THR A 6 -78.55 -7.26 -31.42
C THR A 6 -77.61 -7.16 -30.22
N GLU A 7 -77.52 -8.24 -29.45
CA GLU A 7 -76.47 -8.48 -28.46
C GLU A 7 -75.08 -8.50 -29.11
N THR A 8 -74.13 -7.78 -28.51
CA THR A 8 -72.74 -7.68 -28.97
C THR A 8 -71.87 -8.58 -28.07
N CYS A 9 -71.44 -9.73 -28.59
CA CYS A 9 -70.45 -10.60 -27.93
C CYS A 9 -69.08 -9.91 -27.88
N ILE A 10 -68.53 -9.73 -26.67
CA ILE A 10 -67.16 -9.26 -26.44
C ILE A 10 -66.20 -10.45 -26.54
N PRO A 11 -65.10 -10.38 -27.32
CA PRO A 11 -64.12 -11.47 -27.38
C PRO A 11 -63.26 -11.51 -26.11
N LEU A 12 -63.21 -12.68 -25.45
CA LEU A 12 -62.25 -12.97 -24.39
C LEU A 12 -60.83 -13.00 -24.99
N MET A 13 -59.96 -12.08 -24.60
CA MET A 13 -58.53 -12.18 -24.92
C MET A 13 -57.84 -13.25 -24.06
N PRO A 14 -56.90 -14.03 -24.61
CA PRO A 14 -56.14 -15.01 -23.86
C PRO A 14 -55.13 -14.34 -22.90
N PRO A 15 -54.78 -14.99 -21.78
CA PRO A 15 -53.86 -14.44 -20.80
C PRO A 15 -52.46 -14.26 -21.39
N LYS A 16 -51.90 -13.06 -21.21
CA LYS A 16 -50.51 -12.75 -21.56
C LYS A 16 -49.57 -13.66 -20.78
N GLN A 17 -48.76 -14.43 -21.50
CA GLN A 17 -47.70 -15.26 -20.91
C GLN A 17 -46.74 -14.39 -20.07
N PRO A 18 -46.24 -14.91 -18.93
CA PRO A 18 -45.30 -14.19 -18.09
C PRO A 18 -43.99 -13.95 -18.85
N LYS A 19 -43.57 -12.69 -18.87
CA LYS A 19 -42.28 -12.26 -19.42
C LYS A 19 -41.17 -13.06 -18.73
N HIS A 20 -40.34 -13.71 -19.53
CA HIS A 20 -39.09 -14.31 -19.07
C HIS A 20 -38.32 -13.30 -18.22
N TYR A 21 -38.14 -13.62 -16.94
CA TYR A 21 -37.20 -12.89 -16.09
C TYR A 21 -35.81 -13.14 -16.67
N LEU A 22 -35.19 -12.07 -17.17
CA LEU A 22 -33.75 -12.06 -17.43
C LEU A 22 -33.04 -12.45 -16.12
N PRO A 23 -32.02 -13.33 -16.17
CA PRO A 23 -31.23 -13.63 -14.99
C PRO A 23 -30.59 -12.33 -14.52
N LEU A 24 -30.88 -11.90 -13.28
CA LEU A 24 -30.09 -10.88 -12.61
C LEU A 24 -28.65 -11.36 -12.62
N SER A 25 -27.80 -10.70 -13.41
CA SER A 25 -26.36 -10.86 -13.29
C SER A 25 -26.00 -10.59 -11.83
N PRO A 26 -25.24 -11.48 -11.15
CA PRO A 26 -24.81 -11.21 -9.79
C PRO A 26 -24.07 -9.86 -9.75
N PRO A 27 -24.21 -9.06 -8.68
CA PRO A 27 -23.53 -7.78 -8.59
C PRO A 27 -22.05 -7.97 -8.87
N HIS A 28 -21.52 -7.24 -9.85
CA HIS A 28 -20.09 -7.25 -10.18
C HIS A 28 -19.32 -7.01 -8.87
N ARG A 29 -18.58 -8.02 -8.40
CA ARG A 29 -17.55 -7.79 -7.40
C ARG A 29 -16.56 -6.80 -8.04
N THR A 30 -16.57 -5.56 -7.58
CA THR A 30 -15.52 -4.60 -7.90
C THR A 30 -14.19 -5.19 -7.46
N ASP A 31 -13.23 -5.21 -8.37
CA ASP A 31 -11.87 -5.67 -8.11
C ASP A 31 -11.23 -4.65 -7.16
N ILE A 32 -10.45 -5.11 -6.18
CA ILE A 32 -9.82 -4.22 -5.20
C ILE A 32 -8.93 -3.18 -5.89
N LEU A 33 -8.33 -3.54 -7.03
CA LEU A 33 -7.49 -2.64 -7.83
C LEU A 33 -8.28 -1.57 -8.62
N ASP A 34 -9.62 -1.55 -8.54
CA ASP A 34 -10.44 -0.44 -9.03
C ASP A 34 -10.37 0.79 -8.11
N ASN A 35 -9.91 0.62 -6.87
CA ASN A 35 -9.72 1.72 -5.92
C ASN A 35 -8.38 2.43 -6.14
N LYS A 36 -8.23 3.64 -5.61
CA LYS A 36 -6.94 4.34 -5.64
C LYS A 36 -5.93 3.65 -4.72
N PRO A 37 -4.61 3.72 -4.99
CA PRO A 37 -3.61 3.04 -4.17
C PRO A 37 -3.73 3.30 -2.65
N PRO A 38 -3.93 4.55 -2.16
CA PRO A 38 -4.12 4.79 -0.73
C PRO A 38 -5.37 4.11 -0.14
N GLU A 39 -6.45 3.97 -0.93
CA GLU A 39 -7.68 3.29 -0.51
C GLU A 39 -7.46 1.78 -0.44
N VAL A 40 -6.72 1.21 -1.40
CA VAL A 40 -6.30 -0.21 -1.37
C VAL A 40 -5.46 -0.50 -0.12
N VAL A 41 -4.51 0.38 0.19
CA VAL A 41 -3.69 0.27 1.40
C VAL A 41 -4.57 0.32 2.65
N ASP A 42 -5.49 1.28 2.74
CA ASP A 42 -6.38 1.39 3.92
C ASP A 42 -7.22 0.13 4.13
N ILE A 43 -7.81 -0.43 3.06
CA ILE A 43 -8.55 -1.70 3.10
C ILE A 43 -7.65 -2.85 3.59
N ALA A 44 -6.44 -2.95 3.03
CA ALA A 44 -5.49 -3.99 3.41
C ALA A 44 -5.07 -3.90 4.89
N LEU A 45 -4.70 -2.70 5.36
CA LEU A 45 -4.33 -2.47 6.76
C LEU A 45 -5.50 -2.76 7.69
N PHE A 46 -6.72 -2.35 7.34
CA PHE A 46 -7.92 -2.64 8.13
C PHE A 46 -8.13 -4.15 8.31
N VAL A 47 -8.02 -4.93 7.23
CA VAL A 47 -8.22 -6.38 7.30
C VAL A 47 -7.10 -7.07 8.07
N LEU A 48 -5.84 -6.66 7.89
CA LEU A 48 -4.71 -7.16 8.66
C LEU A 48 -4.86 -6.84 10.16
N GLN A 49 -5.26 -5.62 10.50
CA GLN A 49 -5.49 -5.19 11.88
C GLN A 49 -6.61 -6.01 12.55
N ARG A 50 -7.71 -6.29 11.83
CA ARG A 50 -8.81 -7.14 12.33
C ARG A 50 -8.39 -8.57 12.65
N LEU A 51 -7.30 -9.03 12.05
CA LEU A 51 -6.69 -10.34 12.31
C LEU A 51 -5.53 -10.25 13.30
N SER A 52 -5.41 -9.13 14.01
CA SER A 52 -4.38 -8.84 15.02
C SER A 52 -2.96 -8.91 14.46
N VAL A 53 -2.78 -8.67 13.17
CA VAL A 53 -1.46 -8.55 12.57
C VAL A 53 -0.85 -7.22 13.02
N LYS A 54 0.31 -7.30 13.66
CA LYS A 54 1.05 -6.12 14.10
C LYS A 54 1.75 -5.51 12.87
N LEU A 55 1.37 -4.27 12.54
CA LEU A 55 1.90 -3.52 11.40
C LEU A 55 2.78 -2.39 11.90
N ILE A 56 4.04 -2.39 11.47
CA ILE A 56 5.03 -1.36 11.83
C ILE A 56 5.41 -0.61 10.56
N GLU A 57 5.18 0.71 10.51
CA GLU A 57 5.57 1.52 9.34
C GLU A 57 7.09 1.52 9.17
N TRP A 58 7.55 1.34 7.91
CA TRP A 58 8.97 1.18 7.60
C TRP A 58 9.41 1.97 6.37
N GLN A 59 10.73 2.14 6.20
CA GLN A 59 11.37 2.90 5.12
C GLN A 59 10.69 4.25 4.87
N GLY A 60 10.11 4.45 3.68
CA GLY A 60 9.59 5.74 3.28
C GLY A 60 8.49 6.27 4.22
N LEU A 61 7.65 5.39 4.75
CA LEU A 61 6.64 5.80 5.73
C LEU A 61 7.29 6.35 7.01
N ALA A 62 8.34 5.68 7.51
CA ALA A 62 9.10 6.13 8.67
C ALA A 62 9.85 7.46 8.42
N HIS A 63 10.50 7.59 7.25
CA HIS A 63 11.20 8.82 6.86
C HIS A 63 10.24 10.00 6.75
N ARG A 64 9.03 9.79 6.22
CA ARG A 64 8.00 10.82 6.10
C ARG A 64 7.55 11.36 7.46
N ARG A 65 7.49 10.51 8.49
CA ARG A 65 7.20 10.97 9.87
C ARG A 65 8.30 11.84 10.47
N MET A 66 9.52 11.68 9.97
CA MET A 66 10.67 12.53 10.32
C MET A 66 10.75 13.81 9.47
N ASN A 67 9.69 14.15 8.73
CA ASN A 67 9.63 15.30 7.81
C ASN A 67 10.66 15.27 6.67
N VAL A 68 11.13 14.08 6.30
CA VAL A 68 12.00 13.91 5.14
C VAL A 68 11.16 13.98 3.86
N PRO A 69 11.51 14.85 2.88
CA PRO A 69 10.69 15.11 1.70
C PRO A 69 10.88 14.03 0.62
N ILE A 70 10.43 12.81 0.92
CA ILE A 70 10.49 11.69 -0.01
C ILE A 70 9.26 11.61 -0.91
N LEU A 71 9.43 11.05 -2.11
CA LEU A 71 8.30 10.56 -2.91
C LEU A 71 7.93 9.16 -2.43
N LEU A 72 6.77 9.01 -1.79
CA LEU A 72 6.28 7.72 -1.34
C LEU A 72 5.79 6.90 -2.55
N ARG A 73 6.63 5.97 -3.03
CA ARG A 73 6.29 5.05 -4.12
C ARG A 73 5.58 3.80 -3.61
N ASP A 74 6.15 3.19 -2.57
CA ASP A 74 5.68 1.93 -2.00
C ASP A 74 5.35 2.10 -0.51
N TYR A 75 4.43 1.28 -0.02
CA TYR A 75 3.97 1.26 1.36
C TYR A 75 4.59 0.07 2.09
N SER A 76 5.76 0.30 2.70
CA SER A 76 6.54 -0.74 3.37
C SER A 76 6.14 -0.89 4.83
N TYR A 77 5.86 -2.12 5.26
CA TYR A 77 5.55 -2.47 6.64
C TYR A 77 6.43 -3.62 7.13
N LEU A 78 6.89 -3.52 8.37
CA LEU A 78 7.41 -4.67 9.09
C LEU A 78 6.27 -5.37 9.82
N VAL A 79 6.34 -6.70 9.83
CA VAL A 79 5.42 -7.58 10.52
C VAL A 79 6.25 -8.56 11.37
N PRO A 80 5.83 -8.91 12.61
CA PRO A 80 6.53 -9.92 13.38
C PRO A 80 6.75 -11.18 12.55
N ASP A 81 7.94 -11.75 12.63
CA ASP A 81 8.36 -12.87 11.76
C ASP A 81 7.35 -14.04 11.76
N THR A 82 6.72 -14.30 12.92
CA THR A 82 5.70 -15.35 13.08
C THR A 82 4.39 -15.07 12.35
N GLN A 83 4.13 -13.81 11.99
CA GLN A 83 2.90 -13.33 11.36
C GLN A 83 3.08 -13.02 9.86
N VAL A 84 4.29 -13.08 9.31
CA VAL A 84 4.55 -12.78 7.88
C VAL A 84 3.69 -13.65 6.97
N LEU A 85 3.69 -14.97 7.19
CA LEU A 85 2.87 -15.91 6.41
C LEU A 85 1.36 -15.62 6.54
N GLN A 86 0.91 -15.18 7.71
CA GLN A 86 -0.50 -14.82 7.91
C GLN A 86 -0.84 -13.55 7.12
N ALA A 87 0.00 -12.52 7.20
CA ALA A 87 -0.19 -11.27 6.46
C ALA A 87 -0.20 -11.52 4.95
N SER A 88 0.77 -12.31 4.47
CA SER A 88 0.92 -12.76 3.10
C SER A 88 -0.36 -13.40 2.54
N LYS A 89 -0.88 -14.38 3.28
CA LYS A 89 -2.12 -15.09 2.95
C LYS A 89 -3.32 -14.14 2.88
N VAL A 90 -3.42 -13.20 3.81
CA VAL A 90 -4.54 -12.24 3.87
C VAL A 90 -4.51 -11.29 2.68
N LEU A 91 -3.34 -10.74 2.34
CA LEU A 91 -3.18 -9.87 1.16
C LEU A 91 -3.49 -10.60 -0.14
N SER A 92 -3.04 -11.85 -0.27
CA SER A 92 -3.40 -12.72 -1.39
C SER A 92 -4.92 -12.98 -1.47
N GLN A 93 -5.57 -13.23 -0.33
CA GLN A 93 -7.02 -13.46 -0.24
C GLN A 93 -7.85 -12.20 -0.54
N LEU A 94 -7.28 -11.01 -0.32
CA LEU A 94 -7.87 -9.73 -0.75
C LEU A 94 -7.84 -9.55 -2.28
N GLY A 95 -7.12 -10.42 -3.00
CA GLY A 95 -6.97 -10.34 -4.45
C GLY A 95 -5.80 -9.47 -4.89
N LEU A 96 -4.88 -9.12 -3.98
CA LEU A 96 -3.66 -8.40 -4.35
C LEU A 96 -2.66 -9.37 -4.99
N PRO A 97 -2.18 -9.11 -6.21
CA PRO A 97 -1.18 -9.95 -6.85
C PRO A 97 0.16 -9.86 -6.11
N LEU A 98 0.68 -11.01 -5.69
CA LEU A 98 2.06 -11.14 -5.25
C LEU A 98 2.97 -11.09 -6.48
N GLU A 99 3.99 -10.23 -6.45
CA GLU A 99 5.00 -10.12 -7.49
C GLU A 99 6.37 -10.53 -6.93
N ASP A 100 7.04 -11.44 -7.63
CA ASP A 100 8.43 -11.79 -7.32
C ASP A 100 9.36 -10.80 -8.03
N PRO A 101 10.28 -10.15 -7.31
CA PRO A 101 11.25 -9.26 -7.95
C PRO A 101 12.15 -10.07 -8.89
N SER A 102 12.38 -9.53 -10.08
CA SER A 102 13.27 -10.17 -11.06
C SER A 102 14.70 -10.30 -10.52
N THR A 103 15.46 -11.29 -11.00
CA THR A 103 16.87 -11.47 -10.61
C THR A 103 17.71 -10.22 -10.86
N HIS A 104 17.38 -9.45 -11.90
CA HIS A 104 18.03 -8.19 -12.20
C HIS A 104 17.76 -7.14 -11.12
N VAL A 105 16.50 -7.00 -10.69
CA VAL A 105 16.10 -6.08 -9.61
C VAL A 105 16.80 -6.46 -8.30
N ILE A 106 16.81 -7.74 -7.94
CA ILE A 106 17.53 -8.25 -6.76
C ILE A 106 19.04 -7.95 -6.85
N SER A 107 19.64 -8.07 -8.03
CA SER A 107 21.07 -7.77 -8.20
C SER A 107 21.42 -6.30 -7.94
N ILE A 108 20.44 -5.39 -8.07
CA ILE A 108 20.62 -3.94 -7.95
C ILE A 108 20.25 -3.44 -6.54
N SER A 109 19.24 -4.02 -5.90
CA SER A 109 18.76 -3.54 -4.60
C SER A 109 19.09 -4.48 -3.43
N GLY A 110 19.55 -5.70 -3.75
CA GLY A 110 19.95 -6.70 -2.77
C GLY A 110 18.78 -7.16 -1.90
N ASP A 111 19.00 -7.17 -0.59
CA ASP A 111 18.09 -7.78 0.37
C ASP A 111 16.81 -7.01 0.62
N PHE A 112 16.76 -5.73 0.23
CA PHE A 112 15.49 -5.01 0.24
C PHE A 112 14.47 -5.65 -0.71
N ASP A 113 14.91 -6.13 -1.87
CA ASP A 113 14.01 -6.82 -2.80
C ASP A 113 13.95 -8.32 -2.52
N SER A 114 15.02 -8.96 -2.04
CA SER A 114 14.99 -10.41 -1.80
C SER A 114 14.20 -10.81 -0.55
N ARG A 115 14.02 -9.91 0.43
CA ARG A 115 13.40 -10.21 1.74
C ARG A 115 11.98 -9.68 1.89
N GLY A 116 11.53 -8.84 0.96
CA GLY A 116 10.18 -8.27 0.96
C GLY A 116 9.21 -9.11 0.15
N GLU A 117 7.96 -9.21 0.61
CA GLU A 117 6.85 -9.70 -0.21
C GLU A 117 6.09 -8.52 -0.82
N TYR A 118 6.08 -8.44 -2.15
CA TYR A 118 5.56 -7.29 -2.90
C TYR A 118 4.15 -7.56 -3.42
N TYR A 119 3.16 -6.85 -2.85
CA TYR A 119 1.76 -6.95 -3.25
C TYR A 119 1.38 -5.74 -4.10
N ARG A 120 1.11 -5.97 -5.38
CA ARG A 120 0.77 -4.87 -6.30
C ARG A 120 -0.57 -4.24 -5.92
N ILE A 121 -0.60 -2.91 -5.81
CA ILE A 121 -1.81 -2.13 -5.49
C ILE A 121 -2.29 -1.22 -6.62
N THR A 122 -1.71 -1.36 -7.82
CA THR A 122 -2.10 -0.63 -9.03
C THR A 122 -2.47 -1.57 -10.17
N ARG A 123 -3.35 -1.15 -11.08
CA ARG A 123 -3.63 -1.88 -12.34
C ARG A 123 -2.51 -1.75 -13.38
N HIS A 124 -1.68 -0.71 -13.27
CA HIS A 124 -0.60 -0.47 -14.22
C HIS A 124 0.45 -1.57 -14.17
N THR A 125 1.01 -1.90 -15.33
CA THR A 125 2.16 -2.81 -15.48
C THR A 125 3.46 -2.06 -15.80
N SER A 126 3.38 -0.74 -15.98
CA SER A 126 4.55 0.10 -16.23
C SER A 126 5.36 0.27 -14.93
N PRO A 127 6.68 0.03 -14.92
CA PRO A 127 7.53 0.17 -13.73
C PRO A 127 7.40 1.51 -13.02
N PHE A 128 7.15 2.60 -13.76
CA PHE A 128 7.05 3.95 -13.20
C PHE A 128 5.74 4.24 -12.46
N LEU A 129 4.69 3.48 -12.75
CA LEU A 129 3.35 3.65 -12.16
C LEU A 129 2.99 2.51 -11.20
N LEU A 130 3.84 1.48 -11.12
CA LEU A 130 3.70 0.38 -10.18
C LEU A 130 3.97 0.87 -8.76
N GLN A 131 3.03 0.54 -7.87
CA GLN A 131 3.14 0.73 -6.43
C GLN A 131 2.80 -0.58 -5.73
N TYR A 132 3.42 -0.78 -4.57
CA TYR A 132 3.28 -2.00 -3.78
C TYR A 132 2.92 -1.70 -2.32
N ILE A 133 2.23 -2.66 -1.70
CA ILE A 133 2.39 -2.92 -0.26
C ILE A 133 3.52 -3.92 -0.13
N VAL A 134 4.54 -3.59 0.66
CA VAL A 134 5.69 -4.47 0.87
C VAL A 134 5.69 -4.93 2.31
N ILE A 135 5.66 -6.24 2.53
CA ILE A 135 5.74 -6.84 3.87
C ILE A 135 7.14 -7.38 4.09
N TYR A 136 7.77 -6.95 5.18
CA TYR A 136 9.08 -7.42 5.63
C TYR A 136 8.96 -8.13 6.99
N PRO A 137 9.76 -9.17 7.25
CA PRO A 137 9.91 -9.68 8.60
C PRO A 137 10.55 -8.61 9.50
N GLN A 138 10.03 -8.43 10.71
CA GLN A 138 10.52 -7.42 11.66
C GLN A 138 12.02 -7.60 11.97
N SER A 139 12.51 -8.84 12.02
CA SER A 139 13.93 -9.11 12.22
C SER A 139 14.84 -8.54 11.13
N PHE A 140 14.34 -8.32 9.91
CA PHE A 140 15.11 -7.73 8.81
C PHE A 140 15.59 -6.31 9.15
N ALA A 141 14.70 -5.50 9.73
CA ALA A 141 15.04 -4.15 10.15
C ALA A 141 15.77 -4.10 11.50
N THR A 142 15.96 -5.23 12.18
CA THR A 142 16.56 -5.27 13.53
C THR A 142 15.84 -4.42 14.58
N ILE A 143 14.56 -4.08 14.39
CA ILE A 143 13.79 -3.25 15.35
C ILE A 143 13.14 -4.13 16.43
N SER A 144 13.30 -3.71 17.68
CA SER A 144 12.67 -4.34 18.84
C SER A 144 11.32 -3.73 19.17
N ASP A 145 10.49 -4.47 19.89
CA ASP A 145 9.16 -3.99 20.30
C ASP A 145 9.19 -2.82 21.30
N ALA A 146 10.24 -2.71 22.09
CA ALA A 146 10.43 -1.61 23.04
C ALA A 146 10.76 -0.28 22.36
N GLU A 147 11.12 -0.32 21.08
CA GLU A 147 11.49 0.83 20.26
C GLU A 147 10.30 1.40 19.45
N LEU A 148 9.09 0.90 19.70
CA LEU A 148 7.88 1.22 18.93
C LEU A 148 6.89 2.08 19.71
N GLU A 149 6.27 3.01 19.02
CA GLU A 149 5.14 3.79 19.51
C GLU A 149 3.87 3.46 18.71
N GLU A 150 2.74 3.34 19.40
CA GLU A 150 1.44 3.13 18.76
C GLU A 150 0.83 4.47 18.33
N THR A 151 0.40 4.57 17.08
CA THR A 151 -0.17 5.79 16.51
C THR A 151 -1.14 5.49 15.37
N THR A 152 -1.77 6.52 14.79
CA THR A 152 -2.62 6.38 13.60
C THR A 152 -1.77 6.44 12.32
N PRO A 153 -2.19 5.77 11.22
CA PRO A 153 -1.54 5.90 9.92
C PRO A 153 -1.53 7.36 9.46
N SER A 154 -0.36 7.92 9.17
CA SER A 154 -0.24 9.34 8.76
C SER A 154 -0.40 9.55 7.25
N HIS A 155 -0.28 8.49 6.47
CA HIS A 155 -0.29 8.52 5.02
C HIS A 155 -1.70 8.38 4.42
N ILE A 156 -2.72 8.18 5.26
CA ILE A 156 -4.14 8.07 4.88
C ILE A 156 -4.92 9.15 5.64
N LEU A 157 -5.74 9.93 4.94
CA LEU A 157 -6.46 11.08 5.53
C LEU A 157 -7.57 10.65 6.50
N SER A 158 -8.27 9.56 6.20
CA SER A 158 -9.38 9.03 7.01
C SER A 158 -9.26 7.51 7.12
N PRO A 159 -8.28 6.99 7.89
CA PRO A 159 -7.97 5.57 7.86
C PRO A 159 -9.06 4.74 8.56
N CYS A 160 -9.46 3.66 7.92
CA CYS A 160 -10.22 2.58 8.53
C CYS A 160 -9.38 1.82 9.57
N CYS A 161 -8.06 1.73 9.32
CA CYS A 161 -7.11 1.21 10.29
C CYS A 161 -6.87 2.21 11.43
N SER A 162 -7.16 1.79 12.66
CA SER A 162 -7.10 2.69 13.82
C SER A 162 -5.71 2.84 14.43
N LYS A 163 -4.83 1.84 14.22
CA LYS A 163 -3.55 1.73 14.94
C LYS A 163 -2.49 1.07 14.07
N VAL A 164 -1.34 1.70 14.02
CA VAL A 164 -0.08 1.16 13.50
C VAL A 164 1.03 1.44 14.50
N PHE A 165 2.10 0.67 14.42
CA PHE A 165 3.31 0.90 15.19
C PHE A 165 4.30 1.69 14.35
N VAL A 166 5.06 2.55 15.00
CA VAL A 166 6.08 3.38 14.36
C VAL A 166 7.36 3.27 15.17
N PRO A 167 8.51 2.98 14.55
CA PRO A 167 9.77 3.03 15.25
C PRO A 167 10.07 4.46 15.71
N THR A 168 10.50 4.62 16.95
CA THR A 168 10.99 5.91 17.45
C THR A 168 12.14 6.42 16.59
N VAL A 169 12.34 7.74 16.54
CA VAL A 169 13.42 8.34 15.75
C VAL A 169 14.80 7.72 16.05
N PRO A 170 15.23 7.53 17.32
CA PRO A 170 16.50 6.86 17.61
C PRO A 170 16.54 5.43 17.08
N ALA A 171 15.42 4.70 17.12
CA ALA A 171 15.34 3.33 16.64
C ALA A 171 15.51 3.22 15.12
N ILE A 172 15.05 4.20 14.34
CA ILE A 172 15.27 4.25 12.89
C ILE A 172 16.77 4.35 12.58
N TYR A 173 17.47 5.29 13.21
CA TYR A 173 18.93 5.41 13.05
C TYR A 173 19.67 4.15 13.53
N ALA A 174 19.33 3.65 14.71
CA ALA A 174 19.94 2.46 15.28
C ALA A 174 19.70 1.21 14.42
N SER A 175 18.51 1.08 13.84
CA SER A 175 18.16 0.02 12.89
C SER A 175 19.06 0.07 11.65
N ILE A 176 19.18 1.23 10.99
CA ILE A 176 20.03 1.38 9.80
C ILE A 176 21.48 1.03 10.13
N MET A 177 22.02 1.54 11.25
CA MET A 177 23.39 1.23 11.67
C MET A 177 23.58 -0.27 11.95
N ARG A 178 22.65 -0.92 12.65
CA ARG A 178 22.69 -2.36 12.92
C ARG A 178 22.63 -3.17 11.62
N MET A 179 21.76 -2.80 10.68
CA MET A 179 21.70 -3.42 9.36
C MET A 179 23.04 -3.24 8.62
N MET A 180 23.60 -2.03 8.58
CA MET A 180 24.88 -1.77 7.91
C MET A 180 26.04 -2.63 8.45
N LEU A 181 26.03 -2.95 9.76
CA LEU A 181 27.03 -3.84 10.36
C LEU A 181 26.91 -5.31 9.91
N ASN A 182 25.74 -5.72 9.40
CA ASN A 182 25.48 -7.08 8.94
C ASN A 182 25.75 -7.28 7.44
N TYR A 183 26.01 -6.20 6.68
CA TYR A 183 26.19 -6.26 5.22
C TYR A 183 27.64 -5.97 4.79
N PRO A 184 28.15 -6.67 3.75
CA PRO A 184 29.44 -6.33 3.16
C PRO A 184 29.45 -4.89 2.62
N GLN A 185 30.61 -4.24 2.73
CA GLN A 185 30.80 -2.83 2.37
C GLN A 185 30.37 -2.48 0.93
N HIS A 186 30.50 -3.42 -0.01
CA HIS A 186 30.19 -3.21 -1.43
C HIS A 186 28.95 -3.97 -1.91
N SER A 187 28.02 -4.25 -0.99
CA SER A 187 26.73 -4.87 -1.36
C SER A 187 25.69 -3.82 -1.78
N PRO A 188 24.77 -4.18 -2.69
CA PRO A 188 23.62 -3.35 -3.02
C PRO A 188 22.84 -2.84 -1.80
N THR A 189 22.56 -3.71 -0.84
CA THR A 189 21.85 -3.35 0.41
C THR A 189 22.61 -2.29 1.20
N MET A 190 23.94 -2.41 1.29
CA MET A 190 24.77 -1.44 1.99
C MET A 190 24.71 -0.05 1.35
N TYR A 191 24.72 0.03 0.02
CA TYR A 191 24.57 1.32 -0.67
C TYR A 191 23.20 1.96 -0.44
N GLN A 192 22.13 1.16 -0.42
CA GLN A 192 20.79 1.67 -0.09
C GLN A 192 20.74 2.18 1.36
N LEU A 193 21.27 1.43 2.33
CA LEU A 193 21.33 1.86 3.73
C LEU A 193 22.14 3.15 3.92
N GLN A 194 23.26 3.30 3.19
CA GLN A 194 24.05 4.53 3.19
C GLN A 194 23.27 5.71 2.60
N SER A 195 22.51 5.47 1.53
CA SER A 195 21.64 6.48 0.92
C SER A 195 20.55 6.92 1.91
N ASP A 196 19.86 5.96 2.53
CA ASP A 196 18.82 6.22 3.54
C ASP A 196 19.39 7.02 4.72
N LEU A 197 20.55 6.60 5.26
CA LEU A 197 21.21 7.31 6.36
C LEU A 197 21.60 8.74 5.96
N SER A 198 22.17 8.92 4.76
CA SER A 198 22.57 10.22 4.24
C SER A 198 21.36 11.15 4.09
N GLU A 199 20.25 10.63 3.59
CA GLU A 199 19.00 11.37 3.45
C GLU A 199 18.43 11.81 4.81
N LEU A 200 18.39 10.89 5.78
CA LEU A 200 17.97 11.20 7.14
C LEU A 200 18.87 12.25 7.79
N ILE A 201 20.19 12.11 7.70
CA ILE A 201 21.14 13.11 8.24
C ILE A 201 20.89 14.47 7.58
N GLY A 202 20.79 14.50 6.26
CA GLY A 202 20.61 15.73 5.49
C GLY A 202 19.33 16.48 5.86
N TYR A 203 18.18 15.81 5.83
CA TYR A 203 16.90 16.48 6.04
C TYR A 203 16.50 16.59 7.50
N HIS A 204 16.67 15.53 8.30
CA HIS A 204 16.20 15.51 9.68
C HIS A 204 17.21 16.14 10.66
N LEU A 205 18.52 15.84 10.53
CA LEU A 205 19.52 16.40 11.47
C LEU A 205 20.06 17.76 11.02
N LEU A 206 20.30 17.95 9.73
CA LEU A 206 20.91 19.18 9.19
C LEU A 206 19.88 20.17 8.63
N GLY A 207 18.60 19.79 8.50
CA GLY A 207 17.53 20.69 8.07
C GLY A 207 17.69 21.18 6.62
N LEU A 208 18.18 20.36 5.69
CA LEU A 208 18.45 20.72 4.29
C LEU A 208 17.22 21.12 3.43
N SER A 209 16.05 21.32 4.06
CA SER A 209 14.77 21.68 3.43
C SER A 209 14.79 22.98 2.59
N GLY A 210 15.88 23.77 2.62
CA GLY A 210 16.00 25.06 1.95
C GLY A 210 16.64 25.08 0.54
N ALA A 211 17.37 24.04 0.12
CA ALA A 211 18.19 24.15 -1.10
C ALA A 211 17.38 24.08 -2.42
N MET A 212 16.24 23.38 -2.45
CA MET A 212 15.40 23.29 -3.65
C MET A 212 14.47 24.49 -3.86
N LEU A 213 14.14 25.25 -2.80
CA LEU A 213 13.33 26.48 -2.91
C LEU A 213 14.18 27.75 -3.14
N ALA A 214 15.48 27.71 -2.84
CA ALA A 214 16.36 28.88 -3.00
C ALA A 214 16.85 29.11 -4.45
N ARG A 215 16.76 28.10 -5.33
CA ARG A 215 17.29 28.18 -6.71
C ARG A 215 16.36 28.92 -7.69
N THR A 216 15.09 29.10 -7.35
CA THR A 216 14.12 29.87 -8.17
C THR A 216 14.07 31.36 -7.84
N LYS A 217 14.64 31.82 -6.72
CA LYS A 217 14.64 33.25 -6.36
C LYS A 217 15.86 34.06 -6.82
N ARG A 218 16.88 33.43 -7.42
CA ARG A 218 18.11 34.12 -7.87
C ARG A 218 18.15 34.54 -9.35
N ARG A 219 17.03 34.45 -10.10
CA ARG A 219 16.95 34.91 -11.50
C ARG A 219 15.97 36.04 -11.78
N SER A 220 15.33 36.63 -10.77
CA SER A 220 14.54 37.87 -10.93
C SER A 220 15.07 38.95 -10.00
N GLY A 221 16.15 39.61 -10.40
CA GLY A 221 16.80 40.62 -9.56
C GLY A 221 17.82 41.46 -10.32
N LYS A 222 17.29 42.29 -11.24
CA LYS A 222 17.91 43.44 -11.93
C LYS A 222 18.95 43.16 -13.01
#